data_AF-A0A388TFI8-F1
#
_entry.id   AF-A0A388TFI8-F1
#
_cell.length_a   1.000
_cell.length_b   1.000
_cell.length_c   1.000
_cell.angle_alpha   90.00
_cell.angle_beta   90.00
_cell.angle_gamma   90.00
#
_symmetry.space_group_name_H-M   'P 1'
#
loop_
_entity.id
_entity.type
_entity.pdbx_description
1 polymer ?
#
loop_
_entity_poly.entity_id
_entity_poly.type
_entity_poly.pdbx_seq_one_letter_code
_entity_poly.pdbx_strand_id
1 'polypeptide(L)'
;MVNNLLNEVACAGLLHDIGKLIQRADGFTKNHSAKGVEYLNQFLDRKKFTAAVINSETVMQCVKYHHAKYLSSAQLPADNCAYIVYEADNIASGMDRRLEDLDQEIADNQARDFSCFDKNLCLHSVFNKLRGAQTDYRFPLNNLREDREARPFDEAAGTGQATRWDYKKLKATLDEHLPNITAPNSLLELLEAVASFVPSSTNTKEVPDISLFDHSKMTAAIACCMYSYFAENNITDFKESCFNQATIDENRKQNYFLLCSFDLSGIQEFIYTIASDNALK
;
A
#
# COMPACT_ATOMS: atom_id res chain seq x y z
N MET A 1 5.76 -12.00 -17.15
CA MET A 1 4.78 -13.09 -16.91
C MET A 1 4.59 -13.22 -15.40
N VAL A 2 3.34 -13.24 -14.93
CA VAL A 2 2.96 -13.36 -13.50
C VAL A 2 3.32 -14.74 -12.91
N ASN A 3 3.82 -15.70 -13.71
CA ASN A 3 4.08 -17.08 -13.30
C ASN A 3 5.29 -17.27 -12.34
N ASN A 4 5.70 -16.25 -11.61
CA ASN A 4 6.68 -16.36 -10.53
C ASN A 4 5.98 -15.98 -9.22
N LEU A 5 6.04 -16.85 -8.22
CA LEU A 5 5.42 -16.63 -6.91
C LEU A 5 5.91 -15.33 -6.25
N LEU A 6 7.16 -14.91 -6.49
CA LEU A 6 7.66 -13.60 -6.03
C LEU A 6 6.89 -12.42 -6.65
N ASN A 7 6.51 -12.51 -7.94
CA ASN A 7 5.69 -11.49 -8.58
C ASN A 7 4.26 -11.49 -8.01
N GLU A 8 3.71 -12.66 -7.67
CA GLU A 8 2.41 -12.74 -7.00
C GLU A 8 2.46 -12.11 -5.61
N VAL A 9 3.52 -12.35 -4.83
CA VAL A 9 3.75 -11.72 -3.52
C VAL A 9 3.87 -10.20 -3.66
N ALA A 10 4.61 -9.70 -4.66
CA ALA A 10 4.70 -8.28 -4.94
C ALA A 10 3.32 -7.67 -5.24
N CYS A 11 2.55 -8.30 -6.14
CA CYS A 11 1.20 -7.85 -6.49
C CYS A 11 0.24 -7.95 -5.30
N ALA A 12 0.38 -8.96 -4.46
CA ALA A 12 -0.43 -9.16 -3.26
C ALA A 12 -0.17 -8.05 -2.23
N GLY A 13 1.09 -7.71 -1.96
CA GLY A 13 1.45 -6.59 -1.10
C GLY A 13 0.97 -5.25 -1.65
N LEU A 14 1.03 -5.05 -2.97
CA LEU A 14 0.52 -3.84 -3.62
C LEU A 14 -1.02 -3.71 -3.54
N LEU A 15 -1.75 -4.84 -3.59
CA LEU A 15 -3.22 -4.83 -3.64
C LEU A 15 -3.91 -5.10 -2.31
N HIS A 16 -3.21 -5.52 -1.25
CA HIS A 16 -3.83 -5.98 -0.01
C HIS A 16 -4.87 -4.98 0.53
N ASP A 17 -4.54 -3.70 0.47
CA ASP A 17 -5.34 -2.59 0.99
C ASP A 17 -6.14 -1.82 -0.08
N ILE A 18 -6.22 -2.32 -1.33
CA ILE A 18 -6.97 -1.67 -2.42
C ILE A 18 -8.42 -1.38 -2.04
N GLY A 19 -8.97 -2.23 -1.17
CA GLY A 19 -10.30 -2.10 -0.63
C GLY A 19 -10.56 -0.79 0.12
N LYS A 20 -9.53 -0.10 0.66
CA LYS A 20 -9.67 1.19 1.34
C LYS A 20 -10.15 2.26 0.35
N LEU A 21 -9.51 2.35 -0.82
CA LEU A 21 -9.93 3.26 -1.89
C LEU A 21 -11.36 2.95 -2.37
N ILE A 22 -11.65 1.66 -2.59
CA ILE A 22 -12.99 1.22 -3.03
C ILE A 22 -14.05 1.52 -1.98
N GLN A 23 -13.77 1.28 -0.70
CA GLN A 23 -14.68 1.57 0.40
C GLN A 23 -15.00 3.08 0.47
N ARG A 24 -14.04 3.95 0.18
CA ARG A 24 -14.24 5.40 0.16
C ARG A 24 -15.00 5.87 -1.09
N ALA A 25 -14.79 5.22 -2.24
CA ALA A 25 -15.55 5.47 -3.48
C ALA A 25 -17.00 4.98 -3.41
N ASP A 26 -17.22 3.77 -2.89
CA ASP A 26 -18.52 3.08 -2.92
C ASP A 26 -19.30 3.19 -1.61
N GLY A 27 -18.64 3.54 -0.52
CA GLY A 27 -19.21 3.68 0.82
C GLY A 27 -18.83 2.55 1.78
N PHE A 28 -18.79 2.90 3.07
CA PHE A 28 -18.40 2.04 4.20
C PHE A 28 -19.53 1.06 4.58
N THR A 29 -19.80 0.07 3.72
CA THR A 29 -20.83 -0.97 3.97
C THR A 29 -20.26 -2.30 4.43
N LYS A 30 -18.99 -2.56 4.15
CA LYS A 30 -18.21 -3.73 4.54
C LYS A 30 -16.80 -3.27 4.95
N ASN A 31 -16.03 -4.12 5.62
CA ASN A 31 -14.60 -3.87 5.83
C ASN A 31 -13.86 -3.82 4.49
N HIS A 32 -12.68 -3.20 4.49
CA HIS A 32 -11.94 -2.96 3.25
C HIS A 32 -11.41 -4.25 2.62
N SER A 33 -10.98 -5.25 3.38
CA SER A 33 -10.55 -6.55 2.81
C SER A 33 -11.66 -7.20 1.98
N ALA A 34 -12.89 -7.23 2.50
CA ALA A 34 -14.06 -7.73 1.79
C ALA A 34 -14.44 -6.87 0.58
N LYS A 35 -14.32 -5.53 0.68
CA LYS A 35 -14.51 -4.62 -0.46
C LYS A 35 -13.48 -4.85 -1.55
N GLY A 36 -12.22 -5.06 -1.19
CA GLY A 36 -11.14 -5.36 -2.13
C GLY A 36 -11.39 -6.65 -2.88
N VAL A 37 -11.74 -7.73 -2.18
CA VAL A 37 -12.11 -9.01 -2.82
C VAL A 37 -13.33 -8.86 -3.74
N GLU A 38 -14.40 -8.21 -3.28
CA GLU A 38 -15.60 -7.97 -4.09
C GLU A 38 -15.28 -7.17 -5.35
N TYR A 39 -14.44 -6.13 -5.22
CA TYR A 39 -13.97 -5.31 -6.32
C TYR A 39 -13.16 -6.12 -7.33
N LEU A 40 -12.14 -6.85 -6.90
CA LEU A 40 -11.29 -7.64 -7.79
C LEU A 40 -12.08 -8.75 -8.49
N ASN A 41 -13.06 -9.36 -7.79
CA ASN A 41 -13.92 -10.39 -8.35
C ASN A 41 -14.75 -9.92 -9.56
N GLN A 42 -15.03 -8.61 -9.69
CA GLN A 42 -15.78 -8.10 -10.84
C GLN A 42 -15.03 -8.25 -12.17
N PHE A 43 -13.71 -8.46 -12.10
CA PHE A 43 -12.84 -8.61 -13.26
C PHE A 43 -12.32 -10.03 -13.45
N LEU A 44 -12.78 -11.00 -12.63
CA LEU A 44 -12.44 -12.42 -12.76
C LEU A 44 -13.12 -13.06 -13.97
N ASP A 45 -12.96 -12.48 -15.15
CA ASP A 45 -13.18 -13.18 -16.40
C ASP A 45 -11.83 -13.77 -16.86
N ARG A 46 -11.57 -14.98 -16.37
CA ARG A 46 -10.37 -15.75 -16.72
C ARG A 46 -10.28 -16.07 -18.21
N LYS A 47 -11.34 -15.88 -19.00
CA LYS A 47 -11.31 -16.05 -20.47
C LYS A 47 -10.92 -14.75 -21.18
N LYS A 48 -11.34 -13.59 -20.64
CA LYS A 48 -11.08 -12.28 -21.23
C LYS A 48 -9.73 -11.68 -20.84
N PHE A 49 -9.29 -11.89 -19.59
CA PHE A 49 -8.08 -11.29 -19.03
C PHE A 49 -7.10 -12.33 -18.49
N THR A 50 -6.85 -13.40 -19.24
CA THR A 50 -6.14 -14.62 -18.79
C THR A 50 -4.84 -14.38 -18.00
N ALA A 51 -4.05 -13.36 -18.38
CA ALA A 51 -2.75 -13.07 -17.79
C ALA A 51 -2.77 -12.01 -16.66
N ALA A 52 -3.95 -11.48 -16.31
CA ALA A 52 -4.06 -10.39 -15.34
C ALA A 52 -3.68 -10.84 -13.92
N VAL A 53 -2.97 -10.00 -13.17
CA VAL A 53 -2.49 -10.34 -11.81
C VAL A 53 -3.64 -10.69 -10.87
N ILE A 54 -4.82 -10.09 -11.10
CA ILE A 54 -6.04 -10.27 -10.31
C ILE A 54 -6.66 -11.66 -10.45
N ASN A 55 -6.22 -12.46 -11.44
CA ASN A 55 -6.63 -13.87 -11.56
C ASN A 55 -5.82 -14.82 -10.66
N SER A 56 -4.73 -14.34 -10.05
CA SER A 56 -3.92 -15.13 -9.12
C SER A 56 -4.69 -15.41 -7.84
N GLU A 57 -4.80 -16.69 -7.48
CA GLU A 57 -5.44 -17.09 -6.23
C GLU A 57 -4.63 -16.60 -5.02
N THR A 58 -3.30 -16.63 -5.10
CA THR A 58 -2.40 -16.09 -4.09
C THR A 58 -2.74 -14.63 -3.77
N VAL A 59 -2.85 -13.78 -4.80
CA VAL A 59 -3.21 -12.36 -4.65
C VAL A 59 -4.57 -12.22 -3.97
N MET A 60 -5.58 -12.95 -4.44
CA MET A 60 -6.93 -12.89 -3.88
C MET A 60 -6.99 -13.33 -2.41
N GLN A 61 -6.25 -14.37 -2.04
CA GLN A 61 -6.16 -14.85 -0.66
C GLN A 61 -5.47 -13.82 0.24
N CYS A 62 -4.38 -13.21 -0.22
CA CYS A 62 -3.70 -12.15 0.54
C CYS A 62 -4.61 -10.93 0.77
N VAL A 63 -5.30 -10.46 -0.28
CA VAL A 63 -6.28 -9.35 -0.16
C VAL A 63 -7.40 -9.71 0.82
N LYS A 64 -7.86 -10.97 0.85
CA LYS A 64 -8.92 -11.42 1.74
C LYS A 64 -8.48 -11.54 3.20
N TYR A 65 -7.26 -12.01 3.43
CA TYR A 65 -6.80 -12.52 4.73
C TYR A 65 -5.64 -11.74 5.35
N HIS A 66 -5.27 -10.55 4.85
CA HIS A 66 -4.20 -9.73 5.44
C HIS A 66 -4.50 -9.15 6.83
N HIS A 67 -5.69 -9.34 7.41
CA HIS A 67 -5.98 -8.96 8.81
C HIS A 67 -5.96 -10.18 9.74
N ALA A 68 -5.38 -10.04 10.93
CA ALA A 68 -5.29 -11.11 11.94
C ALA A 68 -6.63 -11.80 12.24
N LYS A 69 -7.72 -11.04 12.33
CA LYS A 69 -9.07 -11.55 12.57
C LYS A 69 -9.52 -12.57 11.52
N TYR A 70 -9.24 -12.29 10.24
CA TYR A 70 -9.64 -13.17 9.15
C TYR A 70 -8.63 -14.29 8.95
N LEU A 71 -7.34 -14.00 9.15
CA LEU A 71 -6.26 -14.98 9.00
C LEU A 71 -6.31 -16.08 10.06
N SER A 72 -6.56 -15.73 11.33
CA SER A 72 -6.66 -16.69 12.46
C SER A 72 -7.73 -17.76 12.26
N SER A 73 -8.82 -17.42 11.56
CA SER A 73 -9.94 -18.34 11.28
C SER A 73 -9.84 -18.98 9.90
N ALA A 74 -8.83 -18.64 9.10
CA ALA A 74 -8.66 -19.16 7.76
C ALA A 74 -8.06 -20.57 7.78
N GLN A 75 -8.61 -21.46 6.96
CA GLN A 75 -8.07 -22.80 6.73
C GLN A 75 -7.05 -22.76 5.59
N LEU A 76 -6.00 -21.94 5.74
CA LEU A 76 -4.93 -21.81 4.76
C LEU A 76 -3.77 -22.77 5.08
N PRO A 77 -3.12 -23.36 4.07
CA PRO A 77 -1.86 -24.08 4.22
C PRO A 77 -0.81 -23.25 4.95
N ALA A 78 0.10 -23.90 5.68
CA ALA A 78 1.14 -23.21 6.47
C ALA A 78 2.12 -22.38 5.60
N ASP A 79 2.27 -22.73 4.34
CA ASP A 79 3.09 -22.07 3.32
C ASP A 79 2.33 -21.00 2.51
N ASN A 80 1.16 -20.55 3.00
CA ASN A 80 0.38 -19.55 2.29
C ASN A 80 0.99 -18.14 2.42
N CYS A 81 1.12 -17.43 1.30
CA CYS A 81 1.70 -16.07 1.28
C CYS A 81 0.90 -15.02 2.05
N ALA A 82 -0.37 -15.28 2.40
CA ALA A 82 -1.16 -14.37 3.23
C ALA A 82 -0.51 -14.12 4.61
N TYR A 83 0.23 -15.09 5.16
CA TYR A 83 0.99 -14.90 6.39
C TYR A 83 2.16 -13.93 6.22
N ILE A 84 2.87 -14.01 5.07
CA ILE A 84 3.96 -13.08 4.74
C ILE A 84 3.40 -11.67 4.54
N VAL A 85 2.33 -11.52 3.76
CA VAL A 85 1.72 -10.21 3.49
C VAL A 85 1.16 -9.58 4.76
N TYR A 86 0.52 -10.37 5.64
CA TYR A 86 0.07 -9.91 6.96
C TYR A 86 1.22 -9.32 7.78
N GLU A 87 2.34 -10.04 7.86
CA GLU A 87 3.46 -9.57 8.68
C GLU A 87 4.18 -8.38 8.03
N ALA A 88 4.29 -8.38 6.70
CA ALA A 88 4.83 -7.25 5.96
C ALA A 88 4.00 -5.97 6.16
N ASP A 89 2.67 -6.09 6.18
CA ASP A 89 1.75 -4.99 6.50
C ASP A 89 1.94 -4.49 7.95
N ASN A 90 2.09 -5.40 8.92
CA ASN A 90 2.38 -5.01 10.31
C ASN A 90 3.72 -4.29 10.46
N ILE A 91 4.76 -4.71 9.73
CA ILE A 91 6.07 -4.05 9.74
C ILE A 91 5.95 -2.67 9.10
N ALA A 92 5.30 -2.56 7.92
CA ALA A 92 5.07 -1.28 7.25
C ALA A 92 4.25 -0.31 8.13
N SER A 93 3.12 -0.76 8.65
CA SER A 93 2.29 0.00 9.60
C SER A 93 3.03 0.33 10.90
N GLY A 94 3.90 -0.56 11.39
CA GLY A 94 4.76 -0.31 12.54
C GLY A 94 5.81 0.78 12.29
N MET A 95 6.32 0.89 11.07
CA MET A 95 7.17 2.00 10.63
C MET A 95 6.38 3.30 10.49
N ASP A 96 5.09 3.20 10.14
CA ASP A 96 4.18 4.33 10.01
C ASP A 96 3.75 4.91 11.39
N ARG A 97 3.64 4.03 12.41
CA ARG A 97 3.25 4.39 13.79
C ARG A 97 4.38 5.06 14.57
N ARG A 98 4.06 6.14 15.30
CA ARG A 98 5.00 6.82 16.20
C ARG A 98 4.73 6.42 17.65
N LEU A 99 5.69 6.66 18.54
CA LEU A 99 5.60 6.32 19.98
C LEU A 99 4.32 6.85 20.65
N GLU A 100 3.77 7.96 20.16
CA GLU A 100 2.53 8.58 20.65
C GLU A 100 1.25 7.83 20.19
N ASP A 101 1.34 6.99 19.15
CA ASP A 101 0.23 6.22 18.57
C ASP A 101 0.14 4.79 19.15
N LEU A 102 1.10 4.39 19.99
CA LEU A 102 1.24 3.00 20.48
C LEU A 102 0.26 2.63 21.61
N ASP A 103 -0.39 3.59 22.26
CA ASP A 103 -1.16 3.34 23.49
C ASP A 103 -2.59 2.79 23.27
N GLN A 104 -3.09 2.62 22.03
CA GLN A 104 -4.55 2.46 21.85
C GLN A 104 -5.08 1.56 20.72
N GLU A 105 -4.58 0.32 20.59
CA GLU A 105 -5.26 -0.72 19.78
C GLU A 105 -5.46 -2.05 20.51
N ILE A 106 -6.54 -2.15 21.31
CA ILE A 106 -7.12 -3.45 21.70
C ILE A 106 -8.65 -3.52 21.45
N ALA A 107 -9.34 -2.41 21.11
CA ALA A 107 -10.80 -2.35 21.21
C ALA A 107 -11.62 -2.36 19.89
N ASP A 108 -11.02 -2.26 18.70
CA ASP A 108 -11.81 -1.99 17.47
C ASP A 108 -12.36 -3.26 16.77
N ASN A 109 -12.37 -4.41 17.47
CA ASN A 109 -12.71 -5.70 16.85
C ASN A 109 -14.20 -6.12 16.91
N GLN A 110 -15.11 -5.30 17.45
CA GLN A 110 -16.48 -5.77 17.77
C GLN A 110 -17.69 -5.04 17.18
N ALA A 111 -17.57 -4.03 16.31
CA ALA A 111 -18.76 -3.48 15.65
C ALA A 111 -18.50 -3.02 14.22
N ARG A 112 -19.55 -2.98 13.40
CA ARG A 112 -19.60 -2.22 12.13
C ARG A 112 -19.60 -0.71 12.41
N ASP A 113 -18.78 -0.28 13.37
CA ASP A 113 -18.67 1.08 13.79
C ASP A 113 -17.56 1.72 12.97
N PHE A 114 -17.96 2.51 11.98
CA PHE A 114 -17.04 3.28 11.14
C PHE A 114 -16.95 4.73 11.62
N SER A 115 -17.40 5.04 12.85
CA SER A 115 -17.40 6.41 13.39
C SER A 115 -15.99 6.94 13.68
N CYS A 116 -15.01 6.06 13.90
CA CYS A 116 -13.61 6.43 14.06
C CYS A 116 -12.92 6.83 12.75
N PHE A 117 -13.58 6.68 11.59
CA PHE A 117 -13.01 7.05 10.29
C PHE A 117 -13.59 8.36 9.77
N ASP A 118 -12.71 9.33 9.49
CA ASP A 118 -13.09 10.54 8.75
C ASP A 118 -13.11 10.25 7.25
N LYS A 119 -14.31 10.27 6.66
CA LYS A 119 -14.56 9.92 5.26
C LYS A 119 -14.08 10.98 4.28
N ASN A 120 -13.86 12.20 4.76
CA ASN A 120 -13.47 13.35 3.94
C ASN A 120 -12.01 13.75 4.16
N LEU A 121 -11.28 12.98 4.97
CA LEU A 121 -9.89 13.24 5.34
C LEU A 121 -8.98 13.24 4.10
N CYS A 122 -8.24 14.33 3.94
CA CYS A 122 -7.19 14.48 2.96
C CYS A 122 -5.86 13.95 3.54
N LEU A 123 -4.94 13.57 2.65
CA LEU A 123 -3.57 13.22 3.06
C LEU A 123 -2.88 14.46 3.66
N HIS A 124 -2.33 14.33 4.86
CA HIS A 124 -1.56 15.40 5.50
C HIS A 124 -0.18 15.50 4.86
N SER A 125 0.35 16.71 4.77
CA SER A 125 1.73 16.91 4.36
C SER A 125 2.69 16.40 5.42
N VAL A 126 3.64 15.56 5.02
CA VAL A 126 4.76 15.13 5.88
C VAL A 126 5.55 16.31 6.45
N PHE A 127 5.51 17.47 5.76
CA PHE A 127 6.17 18.70 6.21
C PHE A 127 5.46 19.39 7.39
N ASN A 128 4.19 19.07 7.69
CA ASN A 128 3.48 19.63 8.84
C ASN A 128 4.18 19.31 10.17
N LYS A 129 4.97 18.23 10.20
CA LYS A 129 5.72 17.79 11.38
C LYS A 129 7.18 18.26 11.37
N LEU A 130 7.65 18.85 10.27
CA LEU A 130 9.02 19.35 10.16
C LEU A 130 9.11 20.77 10.72
N ARG A 131 10.06 20.99 11.64
CA ARG A 131 10.48 22.32 12.15
C ARG A 131 9.36 23.20 12.73
N GLY A 132 8.51 22.65 13.61
CA GLY A 132 7.56 23.45 14.40
C GLY A 132 6.53 24.22 13.56
N ALA A 133 6.24 23.75 12.34
CA ALA A 133 5.25 24.33 11.46
C ALA A 133 3.88 24.45 12.18
N GLN A 134 3.29 25.64 12.11
CA GLN A 134 1.97 25.95 12.69
C GLN A 134 0.83 25.75 11.67
N THR A 135 1.14 25.24 10.48
CA THR A 135 0.24 25.13 9.33
C THR A 135 -0.13 23.68 9.10
N ASP A 136 -1.43 23.41 8.93
CA ASP A 136 -1.95 22.08 8.59
C ASP A 136 -2.16 21.98 7.07
N TYR A 137 -1.07 21.72 6.33
CA TYR A 137 -1.14 21.53 4.90
C TYR A 137 -1.64 20.13 4.54
N ARG A 138 -2.57 20.05 3.58
CA ARG A 138 -3.16 18.80 3.11
C ARG A 138 -3.12 18.72 1.60
N PHE A 139 -3.08 17.52 1.06
CA PHE A 139 -3.13 17.29 -0.38
C PHE A 139 -4.55 16.97 -0.83
N PRO A 140 -5.05 17.60 -1.91
CA PRO A 140 -6.30 17.17 -2.52
C PRO A 140 -6.09 15.79 -3.17
N LEU A 141 -7.16 15.01 -3.26
CA LEU A 141 -7.13 13.81 -4.08
C LEU A 141 -6.81 14.19 -5.52
N ASN A 142 -5.83 13.51 -6.11
CA ASN A 142 -5.43 13.75 -7.49
C ASN A 142 -4.99 12.44 -8.14
N ASN A 143 -5.21 12.34 -9.45
CA ASN A 143 -4.62 11.32 -10.29
C ASN A 143 -3.36 11.90 -10.94
N LEU A 144 -2.18 11.32 -10.71
CA LEU A 144 -0.92 11.83 -11.27
C LEU A 144 -0.85 11.79 -12.81
N ARG A 145 -1.75 11.05 -13.46
CA ARG A 145 -1.86 11.05 -14.93
C ARG A 145 -2.67 12.22 -15.47
N GLU A 146 -3.41 12.94 -14.61
CA GLU A 146 -4.07 14.18 -15.00
C GLU A 146 -3.03 15.32 -15.00
N ASP A 147 -3.04 16.17 -16.03
CA ASP A 147 -2.21 17.37 -16.13
C ASP A 147 -2.72 18.46 -15.18
N ARG A 148 -2.66 18.16 -13.89
CA ARG A 148 -3.10 19.01 -12.78
C ARG A 148 -2.06 18.98 -11.69
N GLU A 149 -1.56 20.17 -11.37
CA GLU A 149 -0.60 20.33 -10.29
C GLU A 149 -1.26 20.06 -8.93
N ALA A 150 -0.90 18.97 -8.27
CA ALA A 150 -1.35 18.67 -6.92
C ALA A 150 -0.52 19.45 -5.89
N ARG A 151 -0.92 20.70 -5.64
CA ARG A 151 -0.32 21.51 -4.58
C ARG A 151 -1.03 21.26 -3.25
N PRO A 152 -0.28 21.18 -2.13
CA PRO A 152 -0.90 21.15 -0.83
C PRO A 152 -1.60 22.48 -0.56
N PHE A 153 -2.72 22.43 0.15
CA PHE A 153 -3.49 23.59 0.58
C PHE A 153 -3.48 23.69 2.12
N ASP A 154 -3.56 24.91 2.64
CA ASP A 154 -3.71 25.13 4.08
C ASP A 154 -5.18 24.86 4.47
N GLU A 155 -5.40 23.92 5.40
CA GLU A 155 -6.73 23.60 5.90
C GLU A 155 -7.46 24.83 6.44
N ALA A 156 -6.74 25.78 7.08
CA ALA A 156 -7.33 27.00 7.61
C ALA A 156 -7.90 27.92 6.52
N ALA A 157 -7.43 27.79 5.27
CA ALA A 157 -7.96 28.51 4.12
C ALA A 157 -9.24 27.87 3.54
N GLY A 158 -9.64 26.68 4.03
CA GLY A 158 -10.93 26.05 3.72
C GLY A 158 -11.01 25.38 2.34
N THR A 159 -9.89 24.86 1.82
CA THR A 159 -9.77 24.50 0.40
C THR A 159 -9.48 23.02 0.12
N GLY A 160 -10.26 22.10 0.70
CA GLY A 160 -10.35 20.75 0.12
C GLY A 160 -10.86 19.67 1.06
N GLN A 161 -11.75 18.82 0.54
CA GLN A 161 -12.15 17.57 1.17
C GLN A 161 -11.91 16.44 0.18
N ALA A 162 -11.53 15.27 0.68
CA ALA A 162 -11.44 14.05 -0.12
C ALA A 162 -12.85 13.51 -0.36
N THR A 163 -13.58 14.08 -1.32
CA THR A 163 -14.99 13.73 -1.50
C THR A 163 -15.14 12.33 -2.08
N ARG A 164 -16.29 11.71 -1.84
CA ARG A 164 -16.66 10.44 -2.48
C ARG A 164 -16.63 10.52 -4.01
N TRP A 165 -16.91 11.69 -4.59
CA TRP A 165 -16.85 11.87 -6.04
C TRP A 165 -15.41 11.83 -6.56
N ASP A 166 -14.47 12.44 -5.83
CA ASP A 166 -13.05 12.38 -6.17
C ASP A 166 -12.53 10.93 -6.10
N TYR A 167 -12.88 10.19 -5.05
CA TYR A 167 -12.57 8.76 -4.96
C TYR A 167 -13.16 7.93 -6.11
N LYS A 168 -14.36 8.26 -6.60
CA LYS A 168 -14.96 7.58 -7.76
C LYS A 168 -14.19 7.81 -9.05
N LYS A 169 -13.55 8.97 -9.23
CA LYS A 169 -12.67 9.22 -10.38
C LYS A 169 -11.42 8.35 -10.34
N LEU A 170 -10.77 8.27 -9.18
CA LEU A 170 -9.62 7.40 -8.97
C LEU A 170 -10.00 5.93 -9.22
N LYS A 171 -11.16 5.50 -8.72
CA LYS A 171 -11.72 4.17 -9.01
C LYS A 171 -11.98 3.95 -10.51
N ALA A 172 -12.45 4.95 -11.25
CA ALA A 172 -12.68 4.81 -12.70
C ALA A 172 -11.37 4.51 -13.46
N THR A 173 -10.25 5.15 -13.07
CA THR A 173 -8.92 4.84 -13.62
C THR A 173 -8.48 3.41 -13.28
N LEU A 174 -8.75 2.93 -12.06
CA LEU A 174 -8.52 1.52 -11.71
C LEU A 174 -9.38 0.59 -12.56
N ASP A 175 -10.67 0.89 -12.73
CA ASP A 175 -11.61 0.07 -13.48
C ASP A 175 -11.19 -0.10 -14.95
N GLU A 176 -10.61 0.94 -15.53
CA GLU A 176 -10.11 0.93 -16.91
C GLU A 176 -8.83 0.10 -17.07
N HIS A 177 -7.86 0.25 -16.17
CA HIS A 177 -6.51 -0.27 -16.39
C HIS A 177 -6.21 -1.58 -15.67
N LEU A 178 -6.73 -1.80 -14.45
CA LEU A 178 -6.40 -2.96 -13.60
C LEU A 178 -6.60 -4.31 -14.30
N PRO A 179 -7.67 -4.55 -15.10
CA PRO A 179 -7.87 -5.82 -15.79
C PRO A 179 -6.78 -6.18 -16.81
N ASN A 180 -5.99 -5.21 -17.26
CA ASN A 180 -4.92 -5.41 -18.26
C ASN A 180 -3.53 -5.52 -17.64
N ILE A 181 -3.39 -5.38 -16.32
CA ILE A 181 -2.10 -5.42 -15.63
C ILE A 181 -1.62 -6.86 -15.49
N THR A 182 -0.40 -7.14 -15.95
CA THR A 182 0.21 -8.49 -15.99
C THR A 182 1.59 -8.55 -15.32
N ALA A 183 2.02 -7.49 -14.64
CA ALA A 183 3.31 -7.43 -13.98
C ALA A 183 3.29 -6.46 -12.78
N PRO A 184 4.12 -6.69 -11.74
CA PRO A 184 4.21 -5.83 -10.58
C PRO A 184 4.56 -4.37 -10.93
N ASN A 185 5.47 -4.12 -11.87
CA ASN A 185 5.88 -2.75 -12.22
C ASN A 185 4.73 -1.94 -12.83
N SER A 186 3.91 -2.55 -13.69
CA SER A 186 2.73 -1.86 -14.26
C SER A 186 1.64 -1.65 -13.20
N LEU A 187 1.52 -2.57 -12.24
CA LEU A 187 0.65 -2.37 -11.08
C LEU A 187 1.13 -1.21 -10.20
N LEU A 188 2.44 -1.14 -9.95
CA LEU A 188 3.07 -0.08 -9.18
C LEU A 188 2.80 1.29 -9.84
N GLU A 189 3.00 1.42 -11.15
CA GLU A 189 2.68 2.66 -11.90
C GLU A 189 1.20 3.03 -11.77
N LEU A 190 0.29 2.06 -11.90
CA LEU A 190 -1.14 2.31 -11.76
C LEU A 190 -1.49 2.78 -10.34
N LEU A 191 -0.93 2.17 -9.31
CA LEU A 191 -1.19 2.55 -7.93
C LEU A 191 -0.55 3.89 -7.57
N GLU A 192 0.64 4.19 -8.08
CA GLU A 192 1.25 5.52 -7.95
C GLU A 192 0.30 6.57 -8.51
N ALA A 193 -0.23 6.34 -9.71
CA ALA A 193 -1.17 7.25 -10.33
C ALA A 193 -2.40 7.56 -9.48
N VAL A 194 -3.01 6.56 -8.83
CA VAL A 194 -4.31 6.71 -8.18
C VAL A 194 -4.28 6.79 -6.64
N ALA A 195 -3.16 6.48 -6.00
CA ALA A 195 -3.07 6.33 -4.55
C ALA A 195 -1.99 7.18 -3.87
N SER A 196 -1.15 7.93 -4.61
CA SER A 196 -0.13 8.82 -4.02
C SER A 196 -0.69 9.96 -3.17
N PHE A 197 -1.93 10.41 -3.42
CA PHE A 197 -2.59 11.44 -2.61
C PHE A 197 -3.75 10.91 -1.75
N VAL A 198 -3.90 9.59 -1.68
CA VAL A 198 -4.92 8.93 -0.85
C VAL A 198 -4.26 8.59 0.49
N PRO A 199 -4.81 8.97 1.65
CA PRO A 199 -4.23 8.59 2.94
C PRO A 199 -4.34 7.07 3.18
N SER A 200 -3.27 6.44 3.69
CA SER A 200 -3.24 5.00 3.99
C SER A 200 -4.26 4.62 5.07
N SER A 201 -4.49 5.51 6.03
CA SER A 201 -5.50 5.39 7.07
C SER A 201 -6.33 6.66 7.17
N THR A 202 -7.60 6.49 7.52
CA THR A 202 -8.50 7.61 7.84
C THR A 202 -8.99 7.53 9.28
N ASN A 203 -8.33 6.72 10.11
CA ASN A 203 -8.60 6.61 11.53
C ASN A 203 -8.22 7.93 12.20
N THR A 204 -9.16 8.55 12.93
CA THR A 204 -8.93 9.85 13.57
C THR A 204 -7.93 9.80 14.73
N LYS A 205 -7.52 8.59 15.14
CA LYS A 205 -6.48 8.36 16.14
C LYS A 205 -5.06 8.36 15.55
N GLU A 206 -4.91 8.33 14.23
CA GLU A 206 -3.63 8.23 13.54
C GLU A 206 -3.31 9.52 12.78
N VAL A 207 -2.02 9.77 12.53
CA VAL A 207 -1.61 10.87 11.64
C VAL A 207 -1.71 10.39 10.19
N PRO A 208 -2.56 11.00 9.34
CA PRO A 208 -2.79 10.53 7.98
C PRO A 208 -1.78 11.14 7.00
N ASP A 209 -0.47 11.06 7.30
CA ASP A 209 0.60 11.64 6.48
C ASP A 209 1.36 10.62 5.61
N ILE A 210 0.94 9.35 5.66
CA ILE A 210 1.42 8.28 4.78
C ILE A 210 0.40 8.03 3.67
N SER A 211 0.87 8.02 2.42
CA SER A 211 0.01 7.69 1.29
C SER A 211 -0.29 6.20 1.22
N LEU A 212 -1.47 5.84 0.70
CA LEU A 212 -1.87 4.47 0.46
C LEU A 212 -0.91 3.78 -0.52
N PHE A 213 -0.38 4.54 -1.50
CA PHE A 213 0.65 4.06 -2.42
C PHE A 213 1.93 3.69 -1.69
N ASP A 214 2.49 4.61 -0.88
CA ASP A 214 3.76 4.37 -0.19
C ASP A 214 3.64 3.22 0.80
N HIS A 215 2.54 3.17 1.56
CA HIS A 215 2.24 2.06 2.45
C HIS A 215 2.20 0.71 1.69
N SER A 216 1.43 0.64 0.60
CA SER A 216 1.30 -0.59 -0.21
C SER A 216 2.62 -0.99 -0.90
N LYS A 217 3.41 0.00 -1.35
CA LYS A 217 4.74 -0.20 -1.94
C LYS A 217 5.72 -0.75 -0.91
N MET A 218 5.72 -0.22 0.32
CA MET A 218 6.55 -0.71 1.42
C MET A 218 6.14 -2.12 1.84
N THR A 219 4.85 -2.40 2.00
CA THR A 219 4.33 -3.75 2.27
C THR A 219 4.77 -4.74 1.20
N ALA A 220 4.67 -4.39 -0.09
CA ALA A 220 5.15 -5.24 -1.17
C ALA A 220 6.66 -5.50 -1.11
N ALA A 221 7.47 -4.45 -0.88
CA ALA A 221 8.92 -4.58 -0.79
C ALA A 221 9.35 -5.48 0.38
N ILE A 222 8.76 -5.27 1.56
CA ILE A 222 9.01 -6.08 2.77
C ILE A 222 8.60 -7.53 2.52
N ALA A 223 7.40 -7.77 1.96
CA ALA A 223 6.92 -9.11 1.65
C ALA A 223 7.83 -9.84 0.66
N CYS A 224 8.33 -9.16 -0.37
CA CYS A 224 9.30 -9.72 -1.32
C CYS A 224 10.63 -10.10 -0.66
N CYS A 225 11.16 -9.25 0.23
CA CYS A 225 12.37 -9.55 0.99
C CYS A 225 12.17 -10.78 1.88
N MET A 226 11.09 -10.82 2.66
CA MET A 226 10.77 -11.96 3.53
C MET A 226 10.61 -13.26 2.74
N TYR A 227 9.84 -13.23 1.65
CA TYR A 227 9.65 -14.40 0.79
C TYR A 227 10.96 -14.90 0.18
N SER A 228 11.81 -13.98 -0.30
CA SER A 228 13.11 -14.34 -0.88
C SER A 228 14.03 -14.97 0.18
N TYR A 229 14.09 -14.38 1.38
CA TYR A 229 14.84 -14.93 2.50
C TYR A 229 14.32 -16.34 2.89
N PHE A 230 13.00 -16.53 2.98
CA PHE A 230 12.43 -17.84 3.30
C PHE A 230 12.73 -18.89 2.23
N ALA A 231 12.62 -18.53 0.96
CA ALA A 231 12.95 -19.41 -0.16
C ALA A 231 14.43 -19.82 -0.13
N GLU A 232 15.36 -18.88 0.11
CA GLU A 232 16.79 -19.15 0.20
C GLU A 232 17.15 -20.04 1.40
N ASN A 233 16.41 -19.92 2.51
CA ASN A 233 16.66 -20.67 3.75
C ASN A 233 15.77 -21.92 3.92
N ASN A 234 14.99 -22.30 2.90
CA ASN A 234 14.06 -23.43 2.93
C ASN A 234 13.04 -23.36 4.10
N ILE A 235 12.62 -22.15 4.47
CA ILE A 235 11.54 -21.94 5.44
C ILE A 235 10.24 -22.07 4.68
N THR A 236 9.42 -23.08 5.01
CA THR A 236 8.12 -23.32 4.35
C THR A 236 6.92 -23.12 5.28
N ASP A 237 7.14 -23.01 6.59
CA ASP A 237 6.09 -22.73 7.56
C ASP A 237 5.98 -21.22 7.81
N PHE A 238 5.32 -20.53 6.88
CA PHE A 238 5.10 -19.08 6.97
C PHE A 238 4.14 -18.74 8.10
N LYS A 239 3.21 -19.63 8.44
CA LYS A 239 2.30 -19.45 9.57
C LYS A 239 3.07 -19.37 10.89
N GLU A 240 3.99 -20.29 11.12
CA GLU A 240 4.86 -20.27 12.29
C GLU A 240 5.74 -19.02 12.28
N SER A 241 6.34 -18.70 11.14
CA SER A 241 7.30 -17.59 11.02
C SER A 241 6.67 -16.20 11.17
N CYS A 242 5.45 -16.01 10.66
CA CYS A 242 4.84 -14.68 10.48
C CYS A 242 3.54 -14.45 11.28
N PHE A 243 2.98 -15.47 11.93
CA PHE A 243 1.66 -15.33 12.56
C PHE A 243 1.58 -15.89 13.99
N ASN A 244 2.42 -16.87 14.34
CA ASN A 244 2.42 -17.44 15.67
C ASN A 244 2.93 -16.42 16.71
N GLN A 245 2.04 -15.97 17.59
CA GLN A 245 2.35 -15.00 18.64
C GLN A 245 3.41 -15.48 19.63
N ALA A 246 3.60 -16.79 19.78
CA ALA A 246 4.62 -17.34 20.66
C ALA A 246 6.05 -17.19 20.10
N THR A 247 6.19 -17.03 18.78
CA THR A 247 7.50 -17.02 18.09
C THR A 247 7.75 -15.74 17.30
N ILE A 248 6.73 -14.91 17.04
CA ILE A 248 6.84 -13.71 16.20
C ILE A 248 7.93 -12.74 16.64
N ASP A 249 8.07 -12.51 17.96
CA ASP A 249 9.08 -11.58 18.50
C ASP A 249 10.51 -12.09 18.27
N GLU A 250 10.72 -13.41 18.34
CA GLU A 250 12.02 -14.01 18.05
C GLU A 250 12.30 -14.05 16.55
N ASN A 251 11.26 -14.33 15.75
CA ASN A 251 11.34 -14.29 14.29
C ASN A 251 11.69 -12.88 13.79
N ARG A 252 11.16 -11.82 14.40
CA ARG A 252 11.48 -10.42 14.05
C ARG A 252 12.93 -10.03 14.34
N LYS A 253 13.67 -10.78 15.18
CA LYS A 253 15.10 -10.54 15.42
C LYS A 253 16.00 -11.12 14.33
N GLN A 254 15.45 -11.93 13.42
CA GLN A 254 16.21 -12.46 12.29
C GLN A 254 16.51 -11.34 11.28
N ASN A 255 17.65 -11.45 10.60
CA ASN A 255 18.08 -10.46 9.61
C ASN A 255 17.42 -10.70 8.23
N TYR A 256 16.12 -10.43 8.12
CA TYR A 256 15.38 -10.59 6.86
C TYR A 256 15.71 -9.54 5.78
N PHE A 257 16.33 -8.43 6.18
CA PHE A 257 16.44 -7.23 5.34
C PHE A 257 17.88 -6.76 5.20
N LEU A 258 18.20 -6.24 4.02
CA LEU A 258 19.43 -5.51 3.73
C LEU A 258 19.06 -4.10 3.25
N LEU A 259 19.57 -3.07 3.95
CA LEU A 259 19.47 -1.70 3.48
C LEU A 259 20.64 -1.41 2.54
N CYS A 260 20.37 -1.39 1.25
CA CYS A 260 21.37 -1.11 0.22
C CYS A 260 21.30 0.36 -0.20
N SER A 261 22.45 1.02 -0.30
CA SER A 261 22.60 2.37 -0.85
C SER A 261 23.77 2.40 -1.83
N PHE A 262 23.64 3.16 -2.91
CA PHE A 262 24.71 3.42 -3.87
C PHE A 262 24.78 4.92 -4.16
N ASP A 263 26.00 5.44 -4.34
CA ASP A 263 26.24 6.83 -4.75
C ASP A 263 26.94 6.84 -6.12
N LEU A 264 26.43 7.67 -7.02
CA LEU A 264 27.07 7.93 -8.32
C LEU A 264 27.77 9.29 -8.24
N SER A 265 29.06 9.27 -7.88
CA SER A 265 29.86 10.49 -7.77
C SER A 265 30.28 11.03 -9.16
N GLY A 266 30.49 12.34 -9.27
CA GLY A 266 30.97 12.99 -10.50
C GLY A 266 29.90 13.44 -11.49
N ILE A 267 28.61 13.38 -11.14
CA ILE A 267 27.49 13.80 -12.02
C ILE A 267 27.66 15.24 -12.52
N GLN A 268 27.99 16.18 -11.61
CA GLN A 268 28.17 17.59 -12.00
C GLN A 268 29.34 17.77 -12.95
N GLU A 269 30.50 17.17 -12.64
CA GLU A 269 31.67 17.23 -13.51
C GLU A 269 31.36 16.64 -14.89
N PHE A 270 30.70 15.49 -14.95
CA PHE A 270 30.30 14.85 -16.20
C PHE A 270 29.36 15.73 -17.04
N ILE A 271 28.33 16.33 -16.42
CA ILE A 271 27.34 17.15 -17.13
C ILE A 271 27.94 18.47 -17.63
N TYR A 272 28.78 19.12 -16.81
CA TYR A 272 29.27 20.47 -17.08
C TYR A 272 30.64 20.54 -17.73
N THR A 273 31.31 19.41 -17.96
CA THR A 273 32.55 19.36 -18.76
C THR A 273 32.20 19.47 -20.25
N ILE A 274 31.90 20.68 -20.68
CA ILE A 274 31.60 21.01 -22.08
C ILE A 274 32.90 21.48 -22.77
N ALA A 275 33.38 20.69 -23.73
CA ALA A 275 34.67 20.94 -24.38
C ALA A 275 34.64 21.96 -25.54
N SER A 276 33.45 22.38 -26.01
CA SER A 276 33.33 23.24 -27.20
C SER A 276 32.25 24.31 -27.07
N ASP A 277 32.52 25.50 -27.62
CA ASP A 277 31.54 26.56 -27.82
C ASP A 277 30.39 26.07 -28.75
N ASN A 278 29.15 26.47 -28.46
CA ASN A 278 27.92 26.01 -29.14
C ASN A 278 27.57 24.51 -28.99
N ALA A 279 28.01 23.86 -27.92
CA ALA A 279 27.63 22.46 -27.63
C ALA A 279 26.21 22.26 -27.06
N LEU A 280 25.51 23.35 -26.72
CA LEU A 280 24.12 23.28 -26.26
C LEU A 280 23.23 22.96 -27.49
N LYS A 281 22.68 21.74 -27.56
CA LYS A 281 21.65 21.35 -28.52
C LYS A 281 20.26 21.63 -27.98
#